data_AF-A0A1Y1MRE7-F1
#
_entry.id   AF-A0A1Y1MRE7-F1
#
_cell.length_a   1.000
_cell.length_b   1.000
_cell.length_c   1.000
_cell.angle_alpha   90.00
_cell.angle_beta   90.00
_cell.angle_gamma   90.00
#
_symmetry.space_group_name_H-M   'P 1'
#
loop_
_entity.id
_entity.type
_entity.pdbx_description
1 polymer ?
#
loop_
_entity_poly.entity_id
_entity_poly.type
_entity_poly.pdbx_seq_one_letter_code
_entity_poly.pdbx_strand_id
1 'polypeptide(L)'
;MANNDKEFPRRSAMESIMGQGCFLDGSLGSLIASTAPAHKDKESAEYEGKATDQILDPEMSLNRLGHTAADQIDWHLVKLPEKANLYLELYQRITNLTNADCKVYIGNEQFQCHLIVLQCYSEIFDQYVSVKKVELPSDKVSAQAFSFIYEWMITGEPAYTELSRDTVLDVFNAAKYLKIKDLTEQCWAFIDNTEVFSEGTAFMLYMNAKNKDLEDVRELMLPRIQSFFLMLVSSQDWLDLEKQDVVNFLSSNYIRVTCEMEIYMSAIRWLKYKWEEREEDVLDIMGCVRFGNISPWQLVDIKRNPENPEFLRLTSIPEICKMIDDGLAFVIIKYWYGQANEDYQRWNNMLGLQEPPARNWSGADKTYFTYREFLIYLDQYRRNQILETSKPKDRKQVTDLKTYLKQEVDKGAPRIPTMDEFLSTRKAVGDKGQKVIP
;
A
#
# COMPACT_ATOMS: atom_id res chain seq x y z
N MET A 1 -42.75 -36.62 32.38
CA MET A 1 -42.72 -37.85 31.56
C MET A 1 -41.72 -37.65 30.44
N ALA A 2 -40.61 -38.41 30.50
CA ALA A 2 -39.56 -38.67 29.49
C ALA A 2 -38.93 -37.44 28.77
N ASN A 3 -37.81 -36.87 29.23
CA ASN A 3 -36.39 -37.26 29.03
C ASN A 3 -35.95 -37.55 27.58
N ASN A 4 -35.07 -36.70 27.04
CA ASN A 4 -33.73 -37.10 26.62
C ASN A 4 -32.84 -35.90 26.25
N ASP A 5 -32.03 -35.50 27.22
CA ASP A 5 -30.79 -34.73 27.04
C ASP A 5 -29.75 -35.59 26.31
N LYS A 6 -29.03 -34.99 25.36
CA LYS A 6 -27.82 -35.58 24.75
C LYS A 6 -26.59 -34.87 25.30
N GLU A 7 -26.07 -35.38 26.39
CA GLU A 7 -24.68 -35.15 26.83
C GLU A 7 -23.72 -35.95 25.95
N PHE A 8 -22.66 -35.30 25.47
CA PHE A 8 -21.49 -35.95 24.88
C PHE A 8 -20.56 -36.47 25.99
N PRO A 9 -20.21 -37.76 26.05
CA PRO A 9 -19.16 -38.22 26.94
C PRO A 9 -17.78 -38.14 26.26
N ARG A 10 -16.84 -37.49 26.94
CA ARG A 10 -15.40 -37.71 26.81
C ARG A 10 -15.03 -39.06 27.43
N ARG A 11 -14.40 -39.94 26.65
CA ARG A 11 -13.58 -41.15 26.96
C ARG A 11 -13.67 -42.03 25.70
N SER A 12 -12.69 -42.74 25.16
CA SER A 12 -11.44 -43.29 25.65
C SER A 12 -10.61 -43.68 24.41
N ALA A 13 -9.36 -43.23 24.27
CA ALA A 13 -8.46 -43.65 23.18
C ALA A 13 -7.77 -45.00 23.47
N MET A 14 -8.35 -45.82 24.35
CA MET A 14 -7.75 -47.07 24.84
C MET A 14 -8.53 -48.34 24.45
N GLU A 15 -9.41 -48.27 23.44
CA GLU A 15 -10.18 -49.43 22.94
C GLU A 15 -9.83 -49.87 21.50
N SER A 16 -8.79 -49.31 20.87
CA SER A 16 -8.43 -49.66 19.47
C SER A 16 -7.25 -50.61 19.29
N ILE A 17 -6.69 -51.23 20.35
CA ILE A 17 -5.48 -52.10 20.24
C ILE A 17 -5.73 -53.51 20.80
N MET A 18 -6.93 -54.07 20.62
CA MET A 18 -7.12 -55.53 20.73
C MET A 18 -8.16 -55.98 19.71
N GLY A 19 -7.70 -56.35 18.51
CA GLY A 19 -8.59 -56.83 17.48
C GLY A 19 -7.94 -57.02 16.12
N GLN A 20 -6.81 -57.74 16.05
CA GLN A 20 -6.37 -58.42 14.82
C GLN A 20 -5.31 -59.45 15.19
N GLY A 21 -5.78 -60.66 15.49
CA GLY A 21 -4.94 -61.85 15.36
C GLY A 21 -4.83 -62.22 13.89
N CYS A 22 -3.64 -62.66 13.47
CA CYS A 22 -3.39 -64.03 13.02
C CYS A 22 -2.26 -64.12 11.97
N PHE A 23 -1.50 -65.22 12.13
CA PHE A 23 -0.61 -65.91 11.19
C PHE A 23 0.78 -65.32 10.90
N LEU A 24 1.83 -66.01 11.39
CA LEU A 24 2.84 -66.67 10.56
C LEU A 24 3.49 -67.83 11.33
N ASP A 25 3.56 -68.99 10.67
CA ASP A 25 4.05 -70.29 11.13
C ASP A 25 5.52 -70.30 11.61
N GLY A 26 5.78 -71.08 12.66
CA GLY A 26 7.11 -71.46 13.10
C GLY A 26 7.49 -72.86 12.59
N SER A 27 8.68 -73.00 12.01
CA SER A 27 9.35 -74.28 11.76
C SER A 27 10.53 -74.45 12.72
N LEU A 28 10.55 -75.59 13.41
CA LEU A 28 11.56 -76.07 14.35
C LEU A 28 12.94 -76.26 13.71
N GLY A 29 14.00 -75.99 14.48
CA GLY A 29 15.40 -76.29 14.13
C GLY A 29 16.31 -76.26 15.35
N SER A 30 16.76 -77.44 15.77
CA SER A 30 17.46 -77.80 17.02
C SER A 30 18.97 -77.43 17.08
N LEU A 31 19.49 -77.35 18.33
CA LEU A 31 20.90 -77.56 18.80
C LEU A 31 21.92 -76.42 18.49
N ILE A 32 22.84 -76.00 19.38
CA ILE A 32 23.79 -76.76 20.21
C ILE A 32 24.14 -75.98 21.50
N ALA A 33 24.40 -76.74 22.56
CA ALA A 33 24.89 -76.35 23.87
C ALA A 33 26.14 -75.44 23.87
N SER A 34 26.17 -74.49 24.81
CA SER A 34 27.41 -74.05 25.45
C SER A 34 27.18 -73.90 26.95
N THR A 35 27.82 -74.77 27.69
CA THR A 35 27.83 -74.83 29.15
C THR A 35 28.56 -73.61 29.72
N ALA A 36 27.85 -72.75 30.45
CA ALA A 36 28.42 -71.75 31.34
C ALA A 36 28.46 -72.31 32.78
N PRO A 37 29.47 -71.95 33.59
CA PRO A 37 29.83 -72.69 34.79
C PRO A 37 28.77 -72.54 35.87
N ALA A 38 28.42 -73.66 36.50
CA ALA A 38 27.54 -73.71 37.66
C ALA A 38 28.17 -72.95 38.83
N HIS A 39 27.70 -71.72 39.07
CA HIS A 39 27.78 -71.11 40.38
C HIS A 39 26.92 -71.96 41.33
N LYS A 40 27.55 -72.88 42.05
CA LYS A 40 26.97 -73.57 43.21
C LYS A 40 26.96 -72.59 44.38
N ASP A 41 26.03 -71.65 44.37
CA ASP A 41 25.83 -70.74 45.50
C ASP A 41 24.36 -70.76 45.92
N LYS A 42 24.11 -71.49 47.01
CA LYS A 42 23.07 -71.31 48.05
C LYS A 42 21.58 -71.10 47.71
N GLU A 43 21.16 -70.88 46.47
CA GLU A 43 19.76 -70.53 46.17
C GLU A 43 18.78 -71.67 46.41
N SER A 44 19.18 -72.92 46.15
CA SER A 44 18.28 -74.08 46.18
C SER A 44 17.91 -74.54 47.60
N ALA A 45 18.76 -74.25 48.60
CA ALA A 45 18.59 -74.75 49.97
C ALA A 45 17.47 -74.03 50.75
N GLU A 46 17.08 -72.81 50.33
CA GLU A 46 16.05 -72.01 50.99
C GLU A 46 14.61 -72.43 50.64
N TYR A 47 14.48 -73.23 49.58
CA TYR A 47 13.22 -73.74 49.05
C TYR A 47 13.08 -75.26 49.21
N GLU A 48 14.12 -75.95 49.71
CA GLU A 48 14.07 -77.37 50.04
C GLU A 48 13.08 -77.60 51.21
N GLY A 49 11.95 -78.24 50.89
CA GLY A 49 10.90 -78.59 51.86
C GLY A 49 9.63 -77.74 51.81
N LYS A 50 9.58 -76.71 50.93
CA LYS A 50 8.34 -75.97 50.64
C LYS A 50 7.60 -76.61 49.47
N ALA A 51 6.28 -76.74 49.58
CA ALA A 51 5.46 -77.16 48.44
C ALA A 51 5.45 -76.06 47.36
N THR A 52 5.31 -76.42 46.09
CA THR A 52 5.46 -75.50 44.94
C THR A 52 4.52 -74.30 44.99
N ASP A 53 3.34 -74.47 45.60
CA ASP A 53 2.31 -73.46 45.85
C ASP A 53 2.66 -72.47 46.98
N GLN A 54 3.71 -72.74 47.76
CA GLN A 54 4.15 -71.93 48.92
C GLN A 54 5.48 -71.19 48.67
N ILE A 55 6.08 -71.36 47.50
CA ILE A 55 7.37 -70.72 47.14
C ILE A 55 7.19 -69.22 46.89
N LEU A 56 6.07 -68.83 46.26
CA LEU A 56 5.71 -67.44 46.04
C LEU A 56 4.61 -67.04 47.00
N ASP A 57 4.79 -65.94 47.71
CA ASP A 57 3.78 -65.41 48.62
C ASP A 57 2.62 -64.79 47.83
N PRO A 58 1.39 -65.35 47.90
CA PRO A 58 0.24 -64.84 47.15
C PRO A 58 -0.20 -63.43 47.58
N GLU A 59 0.23 -62.92 48.73
CA GLU A 59 -0.06 -61.54 49.18
C GLU A 59 1.01 -60.51 48.76
N MET A 60 2.04 -60.94 48.04
CA MET A 60 3.12 -60.08 47.55
C MET A 60 2.68 -59.29 46.30
N SER A 61 1.99 -58.18 46.51
CA SER A 61 1.61 -57.26 45.42
C SER A 61 2.81 -56.46 44.87
N LEU A 62 2.73 -56.00 43.62
CA LEU A 62 3.76 -55.14 43.00
C LEU A 62 4.08 -53.90 43.83
N ASN A 63 3.07 -53.32 44.49
CA ASN A 63 3.25 -52.20 45.41
C ASN A 63 4.11 -52.57 46.63
N ARG A 64 3.98 -53.80 47.16
CA ARG A 64 4.82 -54.31 48.27
C ARG A 64 6.24 -54.64 47.83
N LEU A 65 6.44 -54.98 46.55
CA LEU A 65 7.75 -55.19 45.93
C LEU A 65 8.47 -53.87 45.57
N GLY A 66 7.91 -52.73 45.95
CA GLY A 66 8.50 -51.40 45.71
C GLY A 66 8.19 -50.81 44.34
N HIS A 67 7.44 -51.51 43.49
CA HIS A 67 6.93 -50.96 42.22
C HIS A 67 5.63 -50.22 42.50
N THR A 68 5.75 -49.00 43.03
CA THR A 68 4.58 -48.17 43.34
C THR A 68 4.28 -47.21 42.20
N ALA A 69 3.01 -46.90 41.97
CA ALA A 69 2.62 -45.84 41.04
C ALA A 69 3.07 -44.43 41.50
N ALA A 70 3.71 -44.31 42.67
CA ALA A 70 4.25 -43.06 43.21
C ALA A 70 5.69 -42.79 42.78
N ASP A 71 6.33 -43.71 42.06
CA ASP A 71 7.67 -43.50 41.52
C ASP A 71 7.63 -42.30 40.54
N GLN A 72 8.46 -41.28 40.81
CA GLN A 72 8.45 -40.07 39.99
C GLN A 72 8.96 -40.40 38.59
N ILE A 73 8.17 -40.04 37.58
CA ILE A 73 8.57 -40.17 36.18
C ILE A 73 9.74 -39.21 35.94
N ASP A 74 10.90 -39.76 35.58
CA ASP A 74 12.02 -38.98 35.09
C ASP A 74 11.76 -38.55 33.64
N TRP A 75 11.22 -37.34 33.47
CA TRP A 75 10.89 -36.78 32.18
C TRP A 75 12.09 -36.56 31.26
N HIS A 76 13.33 -36.64 31.75
CA HIS A 76 14.53 -36.60 30.90
C HIS A 76 14.76 -37.90 30.12
N LEU A 77 14.22 -39.03 30.61
CA LEU A 77 14.31 -40.34 29.97
C LEU A 77 13.12 -40.64 29.04
N VAL A 78 12.05 -39.85 29.13
CA VAL A 78 10.82 -40.04 28.34
C VAL A 78 10.85 -39.17 27.08
N LYS A 79 11.05 -39.81 25.91
CA LYS A 79 10.86 -39.16 24.61
C LYS A 79 9.38 -39.23 24.19
N LEU A 80 8.63 -38.15 24.45
CA LEU A 80 7.26 -38.00 23.97
C LEU A 80 7.21 -37.41 22.55
N PRO A 81 6.14 -37.68 21.78
CA PRO A 81 5.88 -36.96 20.53
C PRO A 81 5.75 -35.46 20.77
N GLU A 82 6.32 -34.66 19.87
CA GLU A 82 6.20 -33.20 19.97
C GLU A 82 4.76 -32.75 19.69
N LYS A 83 4.25 -31.84 20.52
CA LYS A 83 2.95 -31.21 20.30
C LYS A 83 3.05 -30.26 19.10
N ALA A 84 2.10 -30.38 18.17
CA ALA A 84 2.00 -29.47 17.03
C ALA A 84 1.95 -27.99 17.49
N ASN A 85 2.65 -27.13 16.73
CA ASN A 85 2.70 -25.70 17.00
C ASN A 85 1.37 -25.05 16.59
N LEU A 86 0.67 -24.49 17.57
CA LEU A 86 -0.65 -23.87 17.37
C LEU A 86 -0.62 -22.75 16.32
N TYR A 87 0.45 -21.93 16.28
CA TYR A 87 0.55 -20.83 15.33
C TYR A 87 0.70 -21.32 13.89
N LEU A 88 1.48 -22.38 13.66
CA LEU A 88 1.62 -22.98 12.34
C LEU A 88 0.30 -23.61 11.88
N GLU A 89 -0.40 -24.30 12.78
CA GLU A 89 -1.72 -24.86 12.49
C GLU A 89 -2.76 -23.78 12.17
N LEU A 90 -2.78 -22.68 12.94
CA LEU A 90 -3.66 -21.53 12.66
C LEU A 90 -3.31 -20.88 11.33
N TYR A 91 -2.02 -20.66 11.06
CA TYR A 91 -1.56 -20.08 9.80
C TYR A 91 -1.95 -20.95 8.60
N GLN A 92 -1.73 -22.27 8.67
CA GLN A 92 -2.15 -23.21 7.62
C GLN A 92 -3.66 -23.22 7.42
N ARG A 93 -4.44 -23.11 8.50
CA ARG A 93 -5.90 -23.07 8.39
C ARG A 93 -6.41 -21.77 7.80
N ILE A 94 -5.78 -20.65 8.15
CA ILE A 94 -6.10 -19.33 7.64
C ILE A 94 -5.79 -19.24 6.15
N THR A 95 -4.57 -19.62 5.74
CA THR A 95 -4.11 -19.55 4.35
C THR A 95 -4.86 -20.51 3.43
N ASN A 96 -5.24 -21.70 3.90
CA ASN A 96 -6.04 -22.66 3.13
C ASN A 96 -7.56 -22.44 3.22
N LEU A 97 -8.02 -21.37 3.88
CA LEU A 97 -9.45 -21.06 4.07
C LEU A 97 -10.26 -22.20 4.73
N THR A 98 -9.60 -23.10 5.46
CA THR A 98 -10.29 -24.21 6.13
C THR A 98 -11.09 -23.70 7.33
N ASN A 99 -12.36 -24.06 7.42
CA ASN A 99 -13.28 -23.63 8.48
C ASN A 99 -13.55 -22.11 8.54
N ALA A 100 -13.59 -21.43 7.39
CA ALA A 100 -14.02 -20.04 7.30
C ALA A 100 -15.38 -19.83 7.99
N ASP A 101 -15.45 -18.86 8.91
CA ASP A 101 -16.60 -18.58 9.77
C ASP A 101 -17.41 -17.36 9.32
N CYS A 102 -16.90 -16.59 8.36
CA CYS A 102 -17.54 -15.41 7.79
C CYS A 102 -17.56 -15.47 6.25
N LYS A 103 -18.63 -14.91 5.65
CA LYS A 103 -18.75 -14.69 4.21
C LYS A 103 -18.96 -13.20 3.94
N VAL A 104 -18.05 -12.61 3.18
CA VAL A 104 -18.15 -11.22 2.75
C VAL A 104 -18.71 -11.18 1.32
N TYR A 105 -19.74 -10.37 1.10
CA TYR A 105 -20.39 -10.19 -0.19
C TYR A 105 -20.14 -8.77 -0.70
N ILE A 106 -19.66 -8.67 -1.94
CA ILE A 106 -19.42 -7.40 -2.63
C ILE A 106 -20.09 -7.50 -4.00
N GLY A 107 -21.24 -6.84 -4.15
CA GLY A 107 -22.07 -7.01 -5.34
C GLY A 107 -22.45 -8.48 -5.54
N ASN A 108 -21.94 -9.09 -6.61
CA ASN A 108 -22.23 -10.48 -6.97
C ASN A 108 -21.13 -11.46 -6.52
N GLU A 109 -20.02 -10.98 -5.97
CA GLU A 109 -18.89 -11.81 -5.55
C GLU A 109 -18.98 -12.16 -4.06
N GLN A 110 -18.50 -13.37 -3.73
CA GLN A 110 -18.52 -13.90 -2.37
C GLN A 110 -17.13 -14.37 -1.97
N PHE A 111 -16.65 -13.86 -0.84
CA PHE A 111 -15.37 -14.22 -0.23
C PHE A 111 -15.60 -15.01 1.05
N GLN A 112 -14.91 -16.14 1.16
CA GLN A 112 -14.86 -16.89 2.42
C GLN A 112 -13.70 -16.36 3.26
N CYS A 113 -14.00 -15.90 4.46
CA CYS A 113 -13.05 -15.20 5.31
C CYS A 113 -13.11 -15.73 6.75
N HIS A 114 -12.02 -15.50 7.47
CA HIS A 114 -11.97 -15.68 8.91
C HIS A 114 -12.26 -14.35 9.60
N LEU A 115 -13.35 -14.26 10.37
CA LEU A 115 -13.78 -13.02 11.02
C LEU A 115 -12.69 -12.45 11.93
N ILE A 116 -11.99 -13.32 12.66
CA ILE A 116 -10.90 -12.90 13.55
C ILE A 116 -9.76 -12.22 12.80
N VAL A 117 -9.44 -12.67 11.57
CA VAL A 117 -8.40 -12.05 10.75
C VAL A 117 -8.83 -10.65 10.32
N LEU A 118 -10.09 -10.51 9.89
CA LEU A 118 -10.65 -9.20 9.52
C LEU A 118 -10.61 -8.22 10.70
N GLN A 119 -10.96 -8.68 11.90
CA GLN A 119 -10.96 -7.89 13.14
C GLN A 119 -9.55 -7.46 13.58
N CYS A 120 -8.52 -8.29 13.34
CA CYS A 120 -7.15 -7.90 13.66
C CYS A 120 -6.68 -6.63 12.95
N TYR A 121 -7.21 -6.34 11.75
CA TYR A 121 -6.70 -5.27 10.89
C TYR A 121 -7.72 -4.16 10.58
N SER A 122 -9.02 -4.43 10.71
CA SER A 122 -10.08 -3.52 10.27
C SER A 122 -11.08 -3.22 11.39
N GLU A 123 -11.14 -1.95 11.79
CA GLU A 123 -12.02 -1.46 12.87
C GLU A 123 -13.52 -1.60 12.53
N ILE A 124 -13.88 -1.67 11.23
CA ILE A 124 -15.28 -1.91 10.85
C ILE A 124 -15.71 -3.31 11.26
N PHE A 125 -14.79 -4.30 11.18
CA PHE A 125 -15.16 -5.67 11.48
C PHE A 125 -15.29 -5.97 12.98
N ASP A 126 -14.75 -5.12 13.85
CA ASP A 126 -14.89 -5.23 15.32
C ASP A 126 -16.34 -5.15 15.80
N GLN A 127 -17.22 -4.53 14.99
CA GLN A 127 -18.64 -4.39 15.31
C GLN A 127 -19.43 -5.69 15.10
N TYR A 128 -18.89 -6.63 14.32
CA TYR A 128 -19.57 -7.89 14.03
C TYR A 128 -19.15 -8.96 15.04
N VAL A 129 -20.12 -9.49 15.78
CA VAL A 129 -19.91 -10.62 16.70
C VAL A 129 -20.74 -11.80 16.22
N SER A 130 -20.08 -12.93 15.93
CA SER A 130 -20.74 -14.18 15.48
C SER A 130 -21.59 -14.03 14.21
N VAL A 131 -21.23 -13.10 13.33
CA VAL A 131 -21.93 -12.86 12.06
C VAL A 131 -21.33 -13.73 10.96
N LYS A 132 -22.18 -14.50 10.29
CA LYS A 132 -21.77 -15.40 9.17
C LYS A 132 -21.75 -14.71 7.81
N LYS A 133 -22.43 -13.57 7.67
CA LYS A 133 -22.63 -12.87 6.41
C LYS A 133 -22.47 -11.37 6.62
N VAL A 134 -21.53 -10.77 5.92
CA VAL A 134 -21.30 -9.32 5.86
C VAL A 134 -21.45 -8.87 4.42
N GLU A 135 -22.21 -7.81 4.18
CA GLU A 135 -22.35 -7.19 2.86
C GLU A 135 -21.59 -5.86 2.88
N LEU A 136 -20.71 -5.67 1.91
CA LEU A 136 -19.97 -4.44 1.71
C LEU A 136 -20.45 -3.71 0.44
N PRO A 137 -20.52 -2.37 0.48
CA PRO A 137 -20.93 -1.58 -0.67
C PRO A 137 -19.91 -1.64 -1.81
N SER A 138 -20.35 -2.07 -3.00
CA SER A 138 -19.49 -2.23 -4.19
C SER A 138 -19.01 -0.90 -4.77
N ASP A 139 -19.65 0.21 -4.44
CA ASP A 139 -19.21 1.58 -4.80
C ASP A 139 -18.03 2.06 -3.97
N LYS A 140 -17.81 1.49 -2.77
CA LYS A 140 -16.68 1.86 -1.89
C LYS A 140 -15.56 0.83 -1.90
N VAL A 141 -15.90 -0.45 -2.02
CA VAL A 141 -14.95 -1.56 -2.00
C VAL A 141 -15.20 -2.41 -3.24
N SER A 142 -14.27 -2.38 -4.19
CA SER A 142 -14.32 -3.31 -5.32
C SER A 142 -13.92 -4.71 -4.89
N ALA A 143 -14.45 -5.72 -5.56
CA ALA A 143 -14.16 -7.11 -5.21
C ALA A 143 -12.67 -7.46 -5.42
N GLN A 144 -12.05 -6.88 -6.46
CA GLN A 144 -10.60 -6.98 -6.69
C GLN A 144 -9.78 -6.34 -5.55
N ALA A 145 -10.17 -5.14 -5.10
CA ALA A 145 -9.48 -4.49 -3.98
C ALA A 145 -9.65 -5.27 -2.68
N PHE A 146 -10.83 -5.81 -2.40
CA PHE A 146 -11.05 -6.64 -1.23
C PHE A 146 -10.25 -7.96 -1.28
N SER A 147 -10.20 -8.61 -2.45
CA SER A 147 -9.38 -9.81 -2.65
C SER A 147 -7.92 -9.54 -2.30
N PHE A 148 -7.37 -8.44 -2.82
CA PHE A 148 -6.02 -7.99 -2.50
C PHE A 148 -5.83 -7.73 -1.00
N ILE A 149 -6.77 -6.99 -0.39
CA ILE A 149 -6.71 -6.63 1.03
C ILE A 149 -6.73 -7.89 1.90
N TYR A 150 -7.62 -8.85 1.60
CA TYR A 150 -7.72 -10.07 2.38
C TYR A 150 -6.48 -10.95 2.20
N GLU A 151 -5.92 -11.02 0.98
CA GLU A 151 -4.64 -11.67 0.72
C GLU A 151 -3.50 -11.02 1.52
N TRP A 152 -3.46 -9.68 1.56
CA TRP A 152 -2.53 -8.91 2.40
C TRP A 152 -2.70 -9.19 3.90
N MET A 153 -3.91 -9.46 4.38
CA MET A 153 -4.14 -9.81 5.79
C MET A 153 -3.66 -11.23 6.16
N ILE A 154 -3.74 -12.19 5.23
CA ILE A 154 -3.39 -13.60 5.50
C ILE A 154 -1.94 -13.94 5.18
N THR A 155 -1.28 -13.16 4.31
CA THR A 155 0.12 -13.37 3.94
C THR A 155 1.05 -12.57 4.84
N GLY A 156 2.08 -13.24 5.38
CA GLY A 156 3.12 -12.59 6.21
C GLY A 156 4.32 -12.08 5.40
N GLU A 157 4.30 -12.26 4.08
CA GLU A 157 5.28 -11.70 3.16
C GLU A 157 4.91 -10.25 2.82
N PRO A 158 5.83 -9.45 2.24
CA PRO A 158 5.51 -8.10 1.80
C PRO A 158 4.49 -8.09 0.66
N ALA A 159 3.21 -8.37 0.93
CA ALA A 159 2.10 -8.34 -0.01
C ALA A 159 1.89 -6.96 -0.66
N TYR A 160 2.56 -5.93 -0.14
CA TYR A 160 2.70 -4.64 -0.81
C TYR A 160 3.44 -4.73 -2.15
N THR A 161 4.14 -5.82 -2.49
CA THR A 161 4.77 -5.97 -3.82
C THR A 161 3.77 -6.09 -4.95
N GLU A 162 2.53 -6.50 -4.64
CA GLU A 162 1.44 -6.60 -5.60
C GLU A 162 0.71 -5.25 -5.79
N LEU A 163 1.05 -4.19 -5.02
CA LEU A 163 0.55 -2.84 -5.26
C LEU A 163 1.06 -2.35 -6.61
N SER A 164 0.12 -2.00 -7.49
CA SER A 164 0.42 -1.45 -8.81
C SER A 164 -0.06 0.00 -8.90
N ARG A 165 0.44 0.73 -9.89
CA ARG A 165 -0.01 2.11 -10.17
C ARG A 165 -1.49 2.17 -10.55
N ASP A 166 -2.03 1.08 -11.11
CA ASP A 166 -3.41 1.01 -11.56
C ASP A 166 -4.37 0.64 -10.41
N THR A 167 -3.91 -0.22 -9.50
CA THR A 167 -4.74 -0.74 -8.40
C THR A 167 -4.64 0.07 -7.10
N VAL A 168 -3.59 0.88 -6.92
CA VAL A 168 -3.31 1.55 -5.63
C VAL A 168 -4.45 2.44 -5.14
N LEU A 169 -5.14 3.17 -6.03
CA LEU A 169 -6.25 4.05 -5.61
C LEU A 169 -7.48 3.26 -5.15
N ASP A 170 -7.76 2.12 -5.79
CA ASP A 170 -8.85 1.25 -5.40
C ASP A 170 -8.59 0.59 -4.05
N VAL A 171 -7.37 0.11 -3.85
CA VAL A 171 -6.93 -0.46 -2.56
C VAL A 171 -6.92 0.61 -1.48
N PHE A 172 -6.45 1.83 -1.77
CA PHE A 172 -6.44 2.95 -0.83
C PHE A 172 -7.85 3.35 -0.39
N ASN A 173 -8.79 3.46 -1.32
CA ASN A 173 -10.20 3.76 -1.01
C ASN A 173 -10.85 2.66 -0.18
N ALA A 174 -10.63 1.39 -0.57
CA ALA A 174 -11.15 0.26 0.18
C ALA A 174 -10.56 0.18 1.59
N ALA A 175 -9.24 0.40 1.74
CA ALA A 175 -8.56 0.43 3.03
C ALA A 175 -9.06 1.58 3.93
N LYS A 176 -9.26 2.79 3.37
CA LYS A 176 -9.89 3.92 4.06
C LYS A 176 -11.30 3.58 4.53
N TYR A 177 -12.12 3.00 3.65
CA TYR A 177 -13.48 2.59 4.00
C TYR A 177 -13.47 1.54 5.12
N LEU A 178 -12.67 0.49 4.98
CA LEU A 178 -12.52 -0.58 5.97
C LEU A 178 -11.78 -0.14 7.24
N LYS A 179 -11.25 1.08 7.31
CA LYS A 179 -10.46 1.61 8.44
C LYS A 179 -9.24 0.75 8.77
N ILE A 180 -8.51 0.32 7.75
CA ILE A 180 -7.25 -0.43 7.89
C ILE A 180 -6.10 0.56 7.89
N LYS A 181 -5.58 0.91 9.08
CA LYS A 181 -4.54 1.96 9.23
C LYS A 181 -3.25 1.61 8.50
N ASP A 182 -2.68 0.44 8.80
CA ASP A 182 -1.38 0.01 8.28
C ASP A 182 -1.35 0.00 6.75
N LEU A 183 -2.40 -0.55 6.11
CA LEU A 183 -2.48 -0.58 4.65
C LEU A 183 -2.72 0.80 4.04
N THR A 184 -3.48 1.67 4.71
CA THR A 184 -3.68 3.05 4.25
C THR A 184 -2.36 3.82 4.25
N GLU A 185 -1.55 3.65 5.30
CA GLU A 185 -0.21 4.25 5.40
C GLU A 185 0.75 3.69 4.35
N GLN A 186 0.73 2.37 4.12
CA GLN A 186 1.53 1.73 3.06
C GLN A 186 1.15 2.24 1.66
N CYS A 187 -0.15 2.35 1.37
CA CYS A 187 -0.63 2.92 0.11
C CYS A 187 -0.19 4.39 -0.04
N TRP A 188 -0.28 5.17 1.04
CA TRP A 188 0.16 6.56 1.03
C TRP A 188 1.65 6.70 0.75
N ALA A 189 2.48 5.89 1.41
CA ALA A 189 3.91 5.84 1.17
C ALA A 189 4.26 5.42 -0.27
N PHE A 190 3.47 4.52 -0.86
CA PHE A 190 3.62 4.13 -2.26
C PHE A 190 3.27 5.27 -3.21
N ILE A 191 2.14 5.96 -2.98
CA ILE A 191 1.69 7.13 -3.75
C ILE A 191 2.72 8.27 -3.67
N ASP A 192 3.25 8.54 -2.48
CA ASP A 192 4.24 9.59 -2.25
C ASP A 192 5.67 9.18 -2.69
N ASN A 193 5.87 7.98 -3.22
CA ASN A 193 7.20 7.59 -3.69
C ASN A 193 7.52 8.20 -5.07
N THR A 194 8.59 8.99 -5.15
CA THR A 194 9.02 9.69 -6.39
C THR A 194 9.70 8.77 -7.41
N GLU A 195 10.21 7.60 -6.99
CA GLU A 195 10.74 6.59 -7.90
C GLU A 195 9.63 5.78 -8.57
N VAL A 196 8.50 5.60 -7.87
CA VAL A 196 7.32 4.91 -8.39
C VAL A 196 6.58 5.83 -9.36
N PHE A 197 6.34 7.09 -9.01
CA PHE A 197 5.59 8.02 -9.85
C PHE A 197 6.51 9.06 -10.50
N SER A 198 6.87 8.79 -11.77
CA SER A 198 7.43 9.82 -12.67
C SER A 198 6.36 10.87 -13.01
N GLU A 199 6.77 12.01 -13.55
CA GLU A 199 5.88 13.15 -13.80
C GLU A 199 4.66 12.76 -14.67
N GLY A 200 4.86 11.94 -15.72
CA GLY A 200 3.77 11.45 -16.56
C GLY A 200 2.84 10.46 -15.85
N THR A 201 3.38 9.55 -15.02
CA THR A 201 2.55 8.63 -14.22
C THR A 201 1.83 9.34 -13.08
N ALA A 202 2.39 10.44 -12.55
CA ALA A 202 1.73 11.28 -11.56
C ALA A 202 0.51 11.99 -12.17
N PHE A 203 0.59 12.43 -13.43
CA PHE A 203 -0.56 12.98 -14.15
C PHE A 203 -1.68 11.95 -14.32
N MET A 204 -1.34 10.72 -14.73
CA MET A 204 -2.34 9.64 -14.83
C MET A 204 -2.98 9.35 -13.47
N LEU A 205 -2.19 9.30 -12.39
CA LEU A 205 -2.71 9.10 -11.04
C LEU A 205 -3.60 10.27 -10.59
N TYR A 206 -3.24 11.51 -10.92
CA TYR A 206 -4.08 12.69 -10.65
C TYR A 206 -5.45 12.58 -11.32
N MET A 207 -5.50 12.16 -12.60
CA MET A 207 -6.77 11.98 -13.31
C MET A 207 -7.60 10.84 -12.72
N ASN A 208 -6.97 9.73 -12.36
CA ASN A 208 -7.66 8.63 -11.71
C ASN A 208 -8.18 9.01 -10.30
N ALA A 209 -7.43 9.83 -9.56
CA ALA A 209 -7.83 10.35 -8.26
C ALA A 209 -9.03 11.30 -8.38
N LYS A 210 -9.06 12.15 -9.42
CA LYS A 210 -10.22 13.00 -9.75
C LYS A 210 -11.47 12.17 -9.98
N ASN A 211 -11.39 11.12 -10.79
CA ASN A 211 -12.54 10.24 -11.08
C ASN A 211 -13.07 9.50 -9.84
N LYS A 212 -12.29 9.45 -8.76
CA LYS A 212 -12.62 8.78 -7.50
C LYS A 212 -12.85 9.75 -6.34
N ASP A 213 -12.91 11.06 -6.60
CA ASP A 213 -13.07 12.13 -5.62
C ASP A 213 -12.03 12.11 -4.48
N LEU A 214 -10.78 11.78 -4.81
CA LEU A 214 -9.66 11.69 -3.87
C LEU A 214 -8.82 12.98 -3.86
N GLU A 215 -9.32 14.03 -3.21
CA GLU A 215 -8.67 15.35 -3.22
C GLU A 215 -7.26 15.34 -2.60
N ASP A 216 -7.06 14.63 -1.48
CA ASP A 216 -5.74 14.51 -0.82
C ASP A 216 -4.64 14.03 -1.81
N VAL A 217 -4.98 13.07 -2.66
CA VAL A 217 -4.05 12.49 -3.64
C VAL A 217 -3.85 13.45 -4.82
N ARG A 218 -4.89 14.18 -5.23
CA ARG A 218 -4.77 15.20 -6.29
C ARG A 218 -3.82 16.31 -5.88
N GLU A 219 -3.99 16.86 -4.68
CA GLU A 219 -3.12 17.90 -4.14
C GLU A 219 -1.66 17.44 -4.05
N LEU A 220 -1.44 16.19 -3.64
CA LEU A 220 -0.11 15.58 -3.58
C LEU A 220 0.55 15.43 -4.96
N MET A 221 -0.24 15.12 -6.00
CA MET A 221 0.26 14.92 -7.35
C MET A 221 0.51 16.22 -8.11
N LEU A 222 -0.22 17.30 -7.81
CA LEU A 222 -0.09 18.59 -8.48
C LEU A 222 1.37 19.07 -8.55
N PRO A 223 2.17 19.03 -7.47
CA PRO A 223 3.59 19.36 -7.51
C PRO A 223 4.44 18.55 -8.48
N ARG A 224 4.10 17.28 -8.68
CA ARG A 224 4.86 16.35 -9.51
C ARG A 224 4.61 16.56 -11.00
N ILE A 225 3.48 17.17 -11.36
CA ILE A 225 3.07 17.41 -12.75
C ILE A 225 3.62 18.75 -13.26
N GLN A 226 4.13 19.62 -12.37
CA GLN A 226 4.58 20.98 -12.70
C GLN A 226 5.62 21.04 -13.83
N SER A 227 6.58 20.13 -13.83
CA SER A 227 7.62 20.01 -14.86
C SER A 227 7.12 19.36 -16.15
N PHE A 228 6.01 18.62 -16.08
CA PHE A 228 5.37 17.92 -17.19
C PHE A 228 4.35 18.78 -17.93
N PHE A 229 4.09 20.01 -17.47
CA PHE A 229 3.06 20.89 -18.05
C PHE A 229 3.18 21.05 -19.58
N LEU A 230 4.35 21.44 -20.11
CA LEU A 230 4.52 21.58 -21.56
C LEU A 230 4.41 20.24 -22.32
N MET A 231 4.79 19.14 -21.69
CA MET A 231 4.61 17.80 -22.24
C MET A 231 3.12 17.49 -22.38
N LEU A 232 2.36 17.74 -21.32
CA LEU A 232 0.90 17.62 -21.30
C LEU A 232 0.25 18.51 -22.37
N VAL A 233 0.60 19.80 -22.46
CA VAL A 233 0.05 20.73 -23.46
C VAL A 233 0.23 20.22 -24.90
N SER A 234 1.33 19.51 -25.17
CA SER A 234 1.59 18.93 -26.49
C SER A 234 0.74 17.69 -26.80
N SER A 235 0.15 17.04 -25.80
CA SER A 235 -0.63 15.81 -25.95
C SER A 235 -2.10 16.10 -26.32
N GLN A 236 -2.83 15.01 -26.61
CA GLN A 236 -4.28 15.07 -26.80
C GLN A 236 -5.00 15.19 -25.45
N ASP A 237 -4.42 14.64 -24.37
CA ASP A 237 -5.00 14.68 -23.02
C ASP A 237 -5.26 16.11 -22.56
N TRP A 238 -4.37 17.07 -22.89
CA TRP A 238 -4.59 18.49 -22.61
C TRP A 238 -5.88 19.02 -23.24
N LEU A 239 -6.15 18.63 -24.49
CA LEU A 239 -7.32 19.11 -25.23
C LEU A 239 -8.64 18.56 -24.68
N ASP A 240 -8.58 17.37 -24.08
CA ASP A 240 -9.71 16.65 -23.50
C ASP A 240 -9.97 17.02 -22.03
N LEU A 241 -9.09 17.82 -21.41
CA LEU A 241 -9.32 18.34 -20.05
C LEU A 241 -10.58 19.21 -19.95
N GLU A 242 -11.24 19.10 -18.80
CA GLU A 242 -12.32 19.98 -18.40
C GLU A 242 -11.80 21.37 -18.01
N LYS A 243 -12.67 22.37 -18.13
CA LYS A 243 -12.37 23.78 -17.81
C LYS A 243 -11.67 23.95 -16.46
N GLN A 244 -12.20 23.31 -15.41
CA GLN A 244 -11.68 23.47 -14.04
C GLN A 244 -10.22 22.99 -13.92
N ASP A 245 -9.87 21.87 -14.56
CA ASP A 245 -8.48 21.38 -14.53
C ASP A 245 -7.55 22.33 -15.28
N VAL A 246 -7.98 22.84 -16.43
CA VAL A 246 -7.20 23.82 -17.20
C VAL A 246 -6.97 25.10 -16.40
N VAL A 247 -8.01 25.63 -15.75
CA VAL A 247 -7.89 26.78 -14.85
C VAL A 247 -6.91 26.48 -13.71
N ASN A 248 -6.98 25.29 -13.09
CA ASN A 248 -6.07 24.91 -12.01
C ASN A 248 -4.60 24.85 -12.49
N PHE A 249 -4.36 24.30 -13.68
CA PHE A 249 -3.02 24.26 -14.26
C PHE A 249 -2.53 25.66 -14.63
N LEU A 250 -3.33 26.46 -15.35
CA LEU A 250 -2.93 27.79 -15.82
C LEU A 250 -2.82 28.82 -14.70
N SER A 251 -3.59 28.70 -13.61
CA SER A 251 -3.49 29.60 -12.44
C SER A 251 -2.32 29.26 -11.53
N SER A 252 -1.83 28.01 -11.55
CA SER A 252 -0.78 27.52 -10.66
C SER A 252 0.54 28.30 -10.78
N ASN A 253 1.04 28.82 -9.66
CA ASN A 253 2.34 29.49 -9.58
C ASN A 253 3.53 28.58 -9.87
N TYR A 254 3.31 27.27 -9.78
CA TYR A 254 4.40 26.35 -9.67
C TYR A 254 4.71 25.58 -10.96
N ILE A 255 3.85 25.69 -11.98
CA ILE A 255 4.13 25.11 -13.31
C ILE A 255 5.46 25.64 -13.84
N ARG A 256 6.20 24.75 -14.48
CA ARG A 256 7.52 25.05 -15.02
C ARG A 256 7.39 25.43 -16.49
N VAL A 257 7.65 26.70 -16.79
CA VAL A 257 7.59 27.28 -18.14
C VAL A 257 8.78 28.20 -18.39
N THR A 258 9.08 28.48 -19.65
CA THR A 258 10.18 29.37 -20.04
C THR A 258 9.75 30.83 -20.04
N CYS A 259 8.50 31.12 -20.43
CA CYS A 259 7.92 32.47 -20.45
C CYS A 259 6.38 32.42 -20.34
N GLU A 260 5.75 33.52 -19.91
CA GLU A 260 4.28 33.56 -19.77
C GLU A 260 3.57 33.43 -21.14
N MET A 261 4.29 33.70 -22.23
CA MET A 261 3.78 33.47 -23.59
C MET A 261 3.42 31.99 -23.81
N GLU A 262 4.16 31.04 -23.22
CA GLU A 262 3.79 29.62 -23.31
C GLU A 262 2.44 29.33 -22.65
N ILE A 263 2.09 30.02 -21.56
CA ILE A 263 0.79 29.90 -20.88
C ILE A 263 -0.33 30.44 -21.78
N TYR A 264 -0.12 31.63 -22.35
CA TYR A 264 -1.06 32.22 -23.30
C TYR A 264 -1.30 31.30 -24.51
N MET A 265 -0.24 30.75 -25.11
CA MET A 265 -0.39 29.83 -26.25
C MET A 265 -1.05 28.50 -25.85
N SER A 266 -0.80 28.00 -24.64
CA SER A 266 -1.41 26.78 -24.11
C SER A 266 -2.92 26.94 -23.90
N ALA A 267 -3.34 28.10 -23.40
CA ALA A 267 -4.75 28.49 -23.27
C ALA A 267 -5.45 28.52 -24.64
N ILE A 268 -4.84 29.17 -25.64
CA ILE A 268 -5.35 29.21 -27.01
C ILE A 268 -5.51 27.81 -27.58
N ARG A 269 -4.49 26.96 -27.38
CA ARG A 269 -4.52 25.58 -27.86
C ARG A 269 -5.72 24.80 -27.33
N TRP A 270 -6.08 24.99 -26.06
CA TRP A 270 -7.26 24.36 -25.48
C TRP A 270 -8.57 24.96 -26.03
N LEU A 271 -8.69 26.29 -26.06
CA LEU A 271 -9.88 26.98 -26.56
C LEU A 271 -10.18 26.62 -28.03
N LYS A 272 -9.14 26.59 -28.88
CA LYS A 272 -9.27 26.31 -30.32
C LYS A 272 -9.85 24.93 -30.62
N TYR A 273 -9.55 23.92 -29.79
CA TYR A 273 -9.95 22.53 -30.07
C TYR A 273 -11.46 22.36 -30.16
N LYS A 274 -12.22 23.06 -29.31
CA LYS A 274 -13.69 23.06 -29.27
C LYS A 274 -14.21 24.47 -29.08
N TRP A 275 -13.88 25.37 -30.02
CA TRP A 275 -14.17 26.79 -29.86
C TRP A 275 -15.64 27.08 -29.58
N GLU A 276 -16.56 26.48 -30.34
CA GLU A 276 -18.00 26.74 -30.23
C GLU A 276 -18.55 26.38 -28.84
N GLU A 277 -18.02 25.32 -28.21
CA GLU A 277 -18.43 24.89 -26.86
C GLU A 277 -17.73 25.70 -25.76
N ARG A 278 -16.55 26.25 -26.03
CA ARG A 278 -15.64 26.87 -25.03
C ARG A 278 -15.60 28.39 -25.11
N GLU A 279 -16.38 29.01 -25.99
CA GLU A 279 -16.40 30.46 -26.20
C GLU A 279 -16.81 31.21 -24.91
N GLU A 280 -17.74 30.66 -24.15
CA GLU A 280 -18.18 31.22 -22.86
C GLU A 280 -17.07 31.16 -21.78
N ASP A 281 -16.13 30.23 -21.91
CA ASP A 281 -15.04 30.03 -20.95
C ASP A 281 -13.81 30.92 -21.22
N VAL A 282 -13.80 31.63 -22.36
CA VAL A 282 -12.64 32.39 -22.83
C VAL A 282 -12.12 33.38 -21.78
N LEU A 283 -13.02 34.09 -21.10
CA LEU A 283 -12.64 35.09 -20.09
C LEU A 283 -11.97 34.44 -18.87
N ASP A 284 -12.50 33.31 -18.40
CA ASP A 284 -11.96 32.60 -17.24
C ASP A 284 -10.58 32.01 -17.55
N ILE A 285 -10.42 31.43 -18.75
CA ILE A 285 -9.15 30.89 -19.21
C ILE A 285 -8.11 32.00 -19.39
N MET A 286 -8.47 33.11 -20.05
CA MET A 286 -7.55 34.23 -20.29
C MET A 286 -7.22 34.99 -19.01
N GLY A 287 -8.13 35.02 -18.04
CA GLY A 287 -7.86 35.59 -16.71
C GLY A 287 -6.75 34.85 -15.94
N CYS A 288 -6.43 33.61 -16.31
CA CYS A 288 -5.31 32.87 -15.73
C CYS A 288 -3.94 33.32 -16.27
N VAL A 289 -3.90 34.03 -17.40
CA VAL A 289 -2.68 34.51 -18.07
C VAL A 289 -2.21 35.82 -17.44
N ARG A 290 -0.94 35.87 -17.04
CA ARG A 290 -0.36 37.05 -16.40
C ARG A 290 0.21 38.00 -17.44
N PHE A 291 -0.63 38.76 -18.11
CA PHE A 291 -0.20 39.68 -19.19
C PHE A 291 0.92 40.65 -18.77
N GLY A 292 0.97 41.06 -17.51
CA GLY A 292 2.06 41.88 -16.96
C GLY A 292 3.44 41.20 -16.87
N ASN A 293 3.51 39.88 -17.12
CA ASN A 293 4.76 39.10 -17.23
C ASN A 293 5.12 38.76 -18.69
N ILE A 294 4.36 39.26 -19.68
CA ILE A 294 4.67 39.12 -21.11
C ILE A 294 5.46 40.35 -21.57
N SER A 295 6.43 40.16 -22.48
CA SER A 295 7.23 41.27 -22.99
C SER A 295 6.37 42.31 -23.75
N PRO A 296 6.64 43.62 -23.65
CA PRO A 296 5.81 44.67 -24.28
C PRO A 296 5.62 44.49 -25.78
N TRP A 297 6.69 44.08 -26.48
CA TRP A 297 6.62 43.86 -27.91
C TRP A 297 5.71 42.67 -28.28
N GLN A 298 5.67 41.62 -27.46
CA GLN A 298 4.78 40.46 -27.65
C GLN A 298 3.32 40.84 -27.41
N LEU A 299 3.03 41.69 -26.41
CA LEU A 299 1.68 42.21 -26.17
C LEU A 299 1.17 43.02 -27.37
N VAL A 300 2.03 43.85 -27.97
CA VAL A 300 1.70 44.59 -29.20
C VAL A 300 1.49 43.64 -30.37
N ASP A 301 2.33 42.61 -30.50
CA ASP A 301 2.22 41.59 -31.55
C ASP A 301 0.88 40.83 -31.48
N ILE A 302 0.47 40.39 -30.28
CA ILE A 302 -0.83 39.75 -30.02
C ILE A 302 -2.00 40.57 -30.57
N LYS A 303 -1.94 41.90 -30.46
CA LYS A 303 -3.02 42.81 -30.87
C LYS A 303 -2.98 43.18 -32.36
N ARG A 304 -1.80 43.18 -32.99
CA ARG A 304 -1.60 43.80 -34.31
C ARG A 304 -1.14 42.86 -35.40
N ASN A 305 -0.63 41.69 -35.07
CA ASN A 305 -0.01 40.80 -36.04
C ASN A 305 -1.06 40.01 -36.84
N PRO A 306 -1.22 40.25 -38.15
CA PRO A 306 -2.17 39.53 -38.99
C PRO A 306 -1.77 38.07 -39.23
N GLU A 307 -0.52 37.69 -38.98
CA GLU A 307 -0.05 36.31 -39.16
C GLU A 307 -0.57 35.35 -38.08
N ASN A 308 -1.20 35.87 -37.02
CA ASN A 308 -1.79 35.10 -35.93
C ASN A 308 -3.31 35.36 -35.83
N PRO A 309 -4.14 34.80 -36.74
CA PRO A 309 -5.58 35.03 -36.74
C PRO A 309 -6.28 34.54 -35.47
N GLU A 310 -5.71 33.53 -34.81
CA GLU A 310 -6.15 33.02 -33.50
C GLU A 310 -6.15 34.14 -32.44
N PHE A 311 -5.12 34.99 -32.45
CA PHE A 311 -4.97 36.07 -31.46
C PHE A 311 -5.93 37.21 -31.77
N LEU A 312 -6.09 37.55 -33.04
CA LEU A 312 -7.01 38.59 -33.48
C LEU A 312 -8.47 38.28 -33.13
N ARG A 313 -8.85 37.00 -33.19
CA ARG A 313 -10.18 36.56 -32.75
C ARG A 313 -10.39 36.83 -31.26
N LEU A 314 -9.38 36.59 -30.43
CA LEU A 314 -9.42 36.84 -28.99
C LEU A 314 -9.37 38.33 -28.65
N THR A 315 -8.55 39.11 -29.34
CA THR A 315 -8.45 40.57 -29.11
C THR A 315 -9.68 41.33 -29.60
N SER A 316 -10.56 40.69 -30.38
CA SER A 316 -11.88 41.24 -30.71
C SER A 316 -12.80 41.34 -29.49
N ILE A 317 -12.53 40.58 -28.42
CA ILE A 317 -13.28 40.62 -27.16
C ILE A 317 -12.75 41.82 -26.33
N PRO A 318 -13.61 42.81 -25.98
CA PRO A 318 -13.19 44.03 -25.29
C PRO A 318 -12.46 43.78 -23.97
N GLU A 319 -12.91 42.79 -23.20
CA GLU A 319 -12.35 42.43 -21.90
C GLU A 319 -10.92 41.89 -22.02
N ILE A 320 -10.64 41.05 -23.03
CA ILE A 320 -9.29 40.55 -23.29
C ILE A 320 -8.39 41.68 -23.79
N CYS A 321 -8.90 42.56 -24.65
CA CYS A 321 -8.17 43.75 -25.08
C CYS A 321 -7.77 44.61 -23.87
N LYS A 322 -8.69 44.79 -22.91
CA LYS A 322 -8.40 45.48 -21.66
C LYS A 322 -7.31 44.76 -20.85
N MET A 323 -7.38 43.44 -20.70
CA MET A 323 -6.33 42.67 -19.99
C MET A 323 -4.94 42.85 -20.61
N ILE A 324 -4.85 42.88 -21.95
CA ILE A 324 -3.60 43.13 -22.68
C ILE A 324 -3.12 44.56 -22.46
N ASP A 325 -4.02 45.55 -22.56
CA ASP A 325 -3.70 46.97 -22.38
C ASP A 325 -3.26 47.26 -20.92
N ASP A 326 -3.91 46.65 -19.93
CA ASP A 326 -3.56 46.70 -18.50
C ASP A 326 -2.18 46.05 -18.26
N GLY A 327 -1.92 44.89 -18.88
CA GLY A 327 -0.59 44.24 -18.85
C GLY A 327 0.50 45.12 -19.47
N LEU A 328 0.22 45.76 -20.61
CA LEU A 328 1.16 46.67 -21.27
C LEU A 328 1.43 47.91 -20.41
N ALA A 329 0.39 48.50 -19.82
CA ALA A 329 0.52 49.62 -18.90
C ALA A 329 1.39 49.24 -17.70
N PHE A 330 1.16 48.07 -17.10
CA PHE A 330 1.96 47.56 -15.99
C PHE A 330 3.44 47.44 -16.35
N VAL A 331 3.77 46.81 -17.49
CA VAL A 331 5.18 46.62 -17.88
C VAL A 331 5.87 47.95 -18.17
N ILE A 332 5.17 48.90 -18.80
CA ILE A 332 5.67 50.26 -19.03
C ILE A 332 5.95 50.94 -17.69
N ILE A 333 4.96 50.99 -16.77
CA ILE A 333 5.11 51.62 -15.45
C ILE A 333 6.30 50.99 -14.68
N LYS A 334 6.40 49.66 -14.69
CA LYS A 334 7.51 48.93 -14.07
C LYS A 334 8.87 49.31 -14.67
N TYR A 335 8.96 49.50 -15.99
CA TYR A 335 10.18 49.91 -16.68
C TYR A 335 10.60 51.34 -16.33
N TRP A 336 9.66 52.29 -16.30
CA TRP A 336 9.96 53.71 -16.10
C TRP A 336 10.21 54.10 -14.63
N TYR A 337 9.47 53.51 -13.68
CA TYR A 337 9.50 53.93 -12.27
C TYR A 337 10.27 53.00 -11.34
N GLY A 338 10.52 51.74 -11.74
CA GLY A 338 11.12 50.71 -10.89
C GLY A 338 10.19 50.22 -9.77
N GLN A 339 10.41 49.00 -9.26
CA GLN A 339 9.46 48.30 -8.37
C GLN A 339 9.29 48.90 -6.95
N ALA A 340 10.16 49.82 -6.52
CA ALA A 340 10.23 50.29 -5.13
C ALA A 340 9.84 51.76 -4.93
N ASN A 341 9.22 52.39 -5.94
CA ASN A 341 8.95 53.83 -5.91
C ASN A 341 7.50 54.14 -5.50
N GLU A 342 7.26 55.23 -4.77
CA GLU A 342 5.90 55.65 -4.39
C GLU A 342 5.03 55.92 -5.63
N ASP A 343 5.65 56.43 -6.70
CA ASP A 343 5.00 56.66 -7.98
C ASP A 343 4.57 55.35 -8.67
N TYR A 344 5.35 54.26 -8.53
CA TYR A 344 4.99 52.94 -9.07
C TYR A 344 3.70 52.42 -8.40
N GLN A 345 3.64 52.51 -7.07
CA GLN A 345 2.44 52.13 -6.31
C GLN A 345 1.25 53.04 -6.61
N ARG A 346 1.50 54.35 -6.75
CA ARG A 346 0.46 55.34 -7.09
C ARG A 346 -0.18 55.07 -8.45
N TRP A 347 0.63 54.82 -9.49
CA TRP A 347 0.12 54.53 -10.83
C TRP A 347 -0.59 53.18 -10.90
N ASN A 348 -0.06 52.15 -10.23
CA ASN A 348 -0.73 50.85 -10.14
C ASN A 348 -2.09 50.98 -9.44
N ASN A 349 -2.17 51.69 -8.31
CA ASN A 349 -3.43 51.91 -7.60
C ASN A 349 -4.43 52.76 -8.41
N MET A 350 -3.95 53.78 -9.13
CA MET A 350 -4.81 54.63 -9.97
C MET A 350 -5.44 53.85 -11.13
N LEU A 351 -4.69 52.91 -11.72
CA LEU A 351 -5.13 52.10 -12.84
C LEU A 351 -5.77 50.76 -12.42
N GLY A 352 -5.77 50.44 -11.12
CA GLY A 352 -6.28 49.17 -10.60
C GLY A 352 -5.42 47.95 -10.98
N LEU A 353 -4.13 48.17 -11.27
CA LEU A 353 -3.19 47.12 -11.68
C LEU A 353 -2.65 46.39 -10.46
N GLN A 354 -2.64 45.06 -10.51
CA GLN A 354 -1.99 44.21 -9.51
C GLN A 354 -0.72 43.61 -10.09
N GLU A 355 0.34 43.58 -9.28
CA GLU A 355 1.58 42.92 -9.68
C GLU A 355 1.34 41.41 -9.78
N PRO A 356 1.49 40.81 -10.97
CA PRO A 356 1.27 39.39 -11.13
C PRO A 356 2.39 38.61 -10.42
N PRO A 357 2.07 37.55 -9.67
CA PRO A 357 3.10 36.71 -9.07
C PRO A 357 4.00 36.09 -10.16
N ALA A 358 5.28 35.89 -9.86
CA ALA A 358 6.18 35.16 -10.76
C ALA A 358 5.85 33.66 -10.76
N ARG A 359 6.11 32.98 -11.89
CA ARG A 359 6.06 31.52 -11.98
C ARG A 359 7.45 30.90 -11.85
N ASN A 360 7.51 29.58 -11.76
CA ASN A 360 8.75 28.81 -11.81
C ASN A 360 9.34 28.85 -13.24
N TRP A 361 10.16 29.87 -13.53
CA TRP A 361 10.85 29.98 -14.81
C TRP A 361 11.92 28.89 -14.97
N SER A 362 11.92 28.22 -16.11
CA SER A 362 12.96 27.24 -16.46
C SER A 362 13.79 27.66 -17.66
N GLY A 363 15.11 27.54 -17.54
CA GLY A 363 16.03 27.73 -18.66
C GLY A 363 16.17 29.19 -19.10
N ALA A 364 16.62 29.37 -20.34
CA ALA A 364 16.70 30.68 -20.98
C ALA A 364 15.33 31.11 -21.51
N ASP A 365 15.04 32.40 -21.42
CA ASP A 365 13.81 33.01 -21.93
C ASP A 365 13.64 32.70 -23.42
N LYS A 366 12.51 32.11 -23.79
CA LYS A 366 12.21 31.74 -25.18
C LYS A 366 11.21 32.69 -25.77
N THR A 367 11.54 33.14 -26.97
CA THR A 367 10.68 33.99 -27.77
C THR A 367 10.01 33.17 -28.85
N TYR A 368 8.69 33.34 -28.97
CA TYR A 368 7.85 32.78 -30.03
C TYR A 368 7.26 33.95 -30.81
N PHE A 369 7.45 33.99 -32.14
CA PHE A 369 6.90 35.03 -33.01
C PHE A 369 5.54 34.65 -33.58
N THR A 370 5.27 33.34 -33.74
CA THR A 370 3.97 32.86 -34.23
C THR A 370 3.43 31.69 -33.41
N TYR A 371 2.11 31.51 -33.43
CA TYR A 371 1.48 30.31 -32.83
C TYR A 371 2.00 29.02 -33.47
N ARG A 372 2.31 29.06 -34.78
CA ARG A 372 2.89 27.92 -35.50
C ARG A 372 4.25 27.51 -34.96
N GLU A 373 5.12 28.47 -34.65
CA GLU A 373 6.43 28.19 -34.04
C GLU A 373 6.31 27.52 -32.68
N PHE A 374 5.35 27.97 -31.86
CA PHE A 374 5.07 27.34 -30.58
C PHE A 374 4.66 25.86 -30.74
N LEU A 375 3.80 25.53 -31.70
CA LEU A 375 3.42 24.14 -31.97
C LEU A 375 4.59 23.28 -32.47
N ILE A 376 5.46 23.84 -33.31
CA ILE A 376 6.69 23.17 -33.75
C ILE A 376 7.60 22.90 -32.55
N TYR A 377 7.73 23.87 -31.66
CA TYR A 377 8.49 23.72 -30.43
C TYR A 377 7.92 22.62 -29.53
N LEU A 378 6.60 22.58 -29.31
CA LEU A 378 5.96 21.50 -28.55
C LEU A 378 6.23 20.12 -29.16
N ASP A 379 6.17 20.00 -30.49
CA ASP A 379 6.48 18.74 -31.18
C ASP A 379 7.95 18.33 -31.00
N GLN A 380 8.89 19.27 -31.13
CA GLN A 380 10.31 19.02 -30.87
C GLN A 380 10.57 18.64 -29.41
N TYR A 381 9.94 19.35 -28.47
CA TYR A 381 10.03 19.08 -27.04
C TYR A 381 9.55 17.66 -26.74
N ARG A 382 8.38 17.27 -27.27
CA ARG A 382 7.85 15.91 -27.17
C ARG A 382 8.81 14.87 -27.73
N ARG A 383 9.36 15.07 -28.93
CA ARG A 383 10.31 14.13 -29.54
C ARG A 383 11.58 13.97 -28.70
N ASN A 384 12.11 15.06 -28.16
CA ASN A 384 13.29 15.02 -27.30
C ASN A 384 13.01 14.26 -26.00
N GLN A 385 11.85 14.46 -25.37
CA GLN A 385 11.44 13.72 -24.18
C GLN A 385 11.24 12.22 -24.48
N ILE A 386 10.69 11.86 -25.64
CA ILE A 386 10.59 10.46 -26.09
C ILE A 386 12.00 9.86 -26.27
N LEU A 387 12.94 10.62 -26.83
CA LEU A 387 14.32 10.16 -26.99
C LEU A 387 15.00 9.97 -25.63
N GLU A 388 14.88 10.92 -24.69
CA GLU A 388 15.44 10.80 -23.34
C GLU A 388 14.83 9.64 -22.54
N THR A 389 13.53 9.39 -22.69
CA THR A 389 12.86 8.24 -22.06
C THR A 389 13.22 6.90 -22.71
N SER A 390 13.57 6.90 -24.01
CA SER A 390 14.03 5.73 -24.75
C SER A 390 15.51 5.38 -24.54
N LYS A 391 16.32 6.31 -24.01
CA LYS A 391 17.71 6.00 -23.66
C LYS A 391 17.71 4.96 -22.53
N PRO A 392 18.54 3.91 -22.62
CA PRO A 392 18.71 2.99 -21.50
C PRO A 392 19.21 3.83 -20.32
N LYS A 393 18.39 3.93 -19.26
CA LYS A 393 18.84 4.51 -18.00
C LYS A 393 20.06 3.71 -17.58
N ASP A 394 21.25 4.30 -17.62
CA ASP A 394 22.39 3.79 -16.87
C ASP A 394 21.92 3.70 -15.43
N ARG A 395 21.65 2.47 -15.01
CA ARG A 395 21.18 2.13 -13.68
C ARG A 395 22.36 2.41 -12.76
N LYS A 396 22.57 3.69 -12.42
CA LYS A 396 23.42 4.09 -11.31
C LYS A 396 22.87 3.37 -10.10
N GLN A 397 23.57 2.30 -9.77
CA GLN A 397 23.48 1.48 -8.56
C GLN A 397 22.15 1.65 -7.81
N VAL A 398 21.15 0.87 -8.24
CA VAL A 398 20.23 0.26 -7.28
C VAL A 398 21.02 -0.81 -6.54
N THR A 399 22.04 -0.38 -5.80
CA THR A 399 22.52 -1.13 -4.64
C THR A 399 21.66 -0.67 -3.50
N ASP A 400 21.09 -1.65 -2.79
CA ASP A 400 20.67 -1.49 -1.40
C ASP A 400 19.24 -1.04 -1.10
N LEU A 401 18.25 -1.44 -1.90
CA LEU A 401 16.96 -1.85 -1.30
C LEU A 401 16.84 -3.37 -1.30
N LYS A 402 17.17 -4.03 -2.42
CA LYS A 402 17.28 -5.50 -2.45
C LYS A 402 18.42 -6.04 -1.59
N THR A 403 19.53 -5.32 -1.42
CA THR A 403 20.63 -5.78 -0.56
C THR A 403 20.42 -5.44 0.92
N TYR A 404 19.76 -4.31 1.23
CA TYR A 404 19.32 -4.02 2.61
C TYR A 404 18.24 -5.03 3.06
N LEU A 405 17.25 -5.32 2.21
CA LEU A 405 16.22 -6.33 2.50
C LEU A 405 16.77 -7.76 2.43
N LYS A 406 17.79 -8.04 1.62
CA LYS A 406 18.44 -9.36 1.61
C LYS A 406 19.38 -9.58 2.79
N GLN A 407 19.94 -8.53 3.39
CA GLN A 407 20.62 -8.62 4.68
C GLN A 407 19.65 -8.88 5.85
N GLU A 408 18.37 -8.54 5.72
CA GLU A 408 17.34 -8.96 6.68
C GLU A 408 16.78 -10.37 6.38
N VAL A 409 16.68 -10.79 5.12
CA VAL A 409 16.17 -12.12 4.73
C VAL A 409 17.20 -13.24 4.93
N ASP A 410 18.51 -12.93 4.97
CA ASP A 410 19.56 -13.90 5.32
C ASP A 410 19.71 -14.11 6.85
N LYS A 411 18.95 -13.35 7.66
CA LYS A 411 18.65 -13.75 9.04
C LYS A 411 17.37 -14.57 8.97
N GLY A 412 17.53 -15.88 9.05
CA GLY A 412 16.51 -16.89 8.79
C GLY A 412 15.12 -16.57 9.37
N ALA A 413 14.11 -17.11 8.68
CA ALA A 413 12.67 -17.13 8.95
C ALA A 413 12.19 -16.37 10.21
N PRO A 414 11.18 -15.49 10.12
CA PRO A 414 10.72 -14.69 11.25
C PRO A 414 10.50 -15.58 12.47
N ARG A 415 11.35 -15.36 13.49
CA ARG A 415 11.34 -16.17 14.71
C ARG A 415 10.08 -15.82 15.47
N ILE A 416 9.13 -16.74 15.50
CA ILE A 416 7.94 -16.66 16.35
C ILE A 416 8.46 -16.55 17.80
N PRO A 417 8.14 -15.46 18.54
CA PRO A 417 8.59 -15.30 19.91
C PRO A 417 8.16 -16.51 20.75
N THR A 418 9.09 -17.07 21.51
CA THR A 418 8.75 -18.17 22.42
C THR A 418 7.93 -17.63 23.60
N MET A 419 7.12 -18.48 24.21
CA MET A 419 6.25 -18.10 25.33
C MET A 419 7.02 -17.43 26.48
N ASP A 420 8.28 -17.81 26.68
CA ASP A 420 9.18 -17.24 27.69
C ASP A 420 9.60 -15.79 27.38
N GLU A 421 9.74 -15.41 26.11
CA GLU A 421 10.08 -14.03 25.72
C GLU A 421 8.91 -13.08 25.99
N PHE A 422 7.68 -13.52 25.71
CA PHE A 422 6.45 -12.76 25.94
C PHE A 422 6.11 -12.61 27.43
N LEU A 423 6.41 -13.63 28.24
CA LEU A 423 6.22 -13.59 29.70
C LEU A 423 7.33 -12.78 30.40
N SER A 424 8.53 -12.70 29.84
CA SER A 424 9.64 -11.91 30.37
C SER A 424 9.43 -10.40 30.19
N THR A 425 8.76 -9.96 29.12
CA THR A 425 8.47 -8.53 28.89
C THR A 425 7.48 -7.96 29.91
N ARG A 426 6.64 -8.79 30.54
CA ARG A 426 5.74 -8.36 31.64
C ARG A 426 6.44 -8.21 32.98
N LYS A 427 7.59 -8.84 33.22
CA LYS A 427 8.36 -8.66 34.46
C LYS A 427 9.16 -7.34 34.48
N ALA A 428 9.55 -6.81 33.31
CA ALA A 428 10.33 -5.57 33.23
C ALA A 428 9.49 -4.29 33.46
N VAL A 429 8.16 -4.37 33.39
CA VAL A 429 7.25 -3.23 33.64
C VAL A 429 6.78 -3.16 35.10
N GLY A 430 7.08 -4.18 35.91
CA GLY A 430 6.64 -4.28 37.31
C GLY A 430 7.61 -3.74 38.38
N ASP A 431 8.82 -3.29 38.01
CA ASP A 431 9.86 -2.94 38.99
C ASP A 431 10.43 -1.52 38.81
N LYS A 432 9.53 -0.53 38.74
CA LYS A 432 9.85 0.85 39.11
C LYS A 432 9.07 1.23 40.36
N GLY A 433 9.45 0.58 41.46
CA GLY A 433 9.12 1.02 42.80
C GLY A 433 9.63 2.43 43.06
N GLN A 434 8.79 3.19 43.77
CA GLN A 434 9.07 4.40 44.51
C GLN A 434 10.55 4.74 44.72
N LYS A 435 10.98 5.85 44.12
CA LYS A 435 11.94 6.75 44.75
C LYS A 435 11.33 8.15 44.85
N VAL A 436 10.75 8.39 46.02
CA VAL A 436 10.79 9.68 46.71
C VAL A 436 12.26 10.13 46.78
N ILE A 437 12.50 11.45 46.80
CA ILE A 437 13.60 12.21 47.45
C ILE A 437 13.88 13.46 46.57
N PRO A 438 14.19 14.64 47.14
CA PRO A 438 13.63 15.34 48.30
C PRO A 438 12.96 16.68 47.91
#